data_AF-A0A959NP88-F1
#
_entry.id   AF-A0A959NP88-F1
#
_cell.length_a   1.000
_cell.length_b   1.000
_cell.length_c   1.000
_cell.angle_alpha   90.00
_cell.angle_beta   90.00
_cell.angle_gamma   90.00
#
_symmetry.space_group_name_H-M   'P 1'
#
loop_
_entity.id
_entity.type
_entity.pdbx_description
1 polymer ?
#
loop_
_entity_poly.entity_id
_entity_poly.type
_entity_poly.pdbx_seq_one_letter_code
_entity_poly.pdbx_strand_id
1 'polypeptide(L)'
;MIIHSSDDPGNSIGSTNSNLNNTSSNRTTKFEDDILLEPYILRKEISEFGYFYNNGREEIQLTNFIVKLEKQVIAEVNNKPEIYFSGKVEFTEGETVEIRKLRGKDLASPLQLITYLTNLCGTKISFPGSPNKLVEAIKTFNRDTELLRAEEFGYNEDLTEYITSDLVITKDSFIEKETAIKYNDLGKRNKLGFSLGSDDEFLEIKNGIIEDFLPWDSTQRTISALSFTFLPIIFPHLENVNEKKTYLMLKGPSGCGKSLMCEVLQQFYGDFKSLIPWNSTSTSINVAGHSFKDSAFMVDDFKSQSFNGPNKVNEVMTLLQNYADQTSKQRSNISLTIRDEKYIKGFLTISAEDL
;
A
#
# COMPACT_ATOMS: atom_id res chain seq x y z
N MET A 1 -8.95 -11.23 4.81
CA MET A 1 -9.50 -12.31 3.97
C MET A 1 -8.34 -13.07 3.36
N ILE A 2 -8.22 -14.38 3.59
CA ILE A 2 -7.23 -15.24 2.91
C ILE A 2 -7.90 -15.75 1.64
N ILE A 3 -7.23 -15.65 0.48
CA ILE A 3 -7.78 -16.10 -0.80
C ILE A 3 -6.87 -17.17 -1.39
N HIS A 4 -7.47 -18.31 -1.73
CA HIS A 4 -6.83 -19.57 -2.09
C HIS A 4 -6.60 -19.65 -3.61
N SER A 5 -5.38 -20.00 -4.06
CA SER A 5 -5.12 -20.42 -5.44
C SER A 5 -5.12 -21.94 -5.52
N SER A 6 -6.11 -22.53 -6.20
CA SER A 6 -6.09 -23.96 -6.50
C SER A 6 -5.35 -24.21 -7.81
N ASP A 7 -4.09 -24.64 -7.73
CA ASP A 7 -3.38 -25.24 -8.86
C ASP A 7 -3.03 -26.69 -8.53
N ASP A 8 -3.68 -27.60 -9.26
CA ASP A 8 -3.31 -29.00 -9.39
C ASP A 8 -2.95 -29.21 -10.87
N PRO A 9 -1.78 -29.78 -11.19
CA PRO A 9 -1.86 -31.12 -11.76
C PRO A 9 -0.75 -32.05 -11.28
N GLY A 10 -1.19 -33.18 -10.70
CA GLY A 10 -0.36 -34.34 -10.45
C GLY A 10 0.24 -35.02 -11.69
N ASN A 11 1.52 -35.34 -11.54
CA ASN A 11 2.23 -36.56 -11.92
C ASN A 11 2.46 -36.93 -13.40
N SER A 12 3.74 -36.95 -13.77
CA SER A 12 4.33 -38.13 -14.42
C SER A 12 5.69 -38.46 -13.80
N ILE A 13 5.87 -39.75 -13.51
CA ILE A 13 7.03 -40.39 -12.91
C ILE A 13 8.03 -40.73 -14.02
N GLY A 14 9.33 -40.53 -13.75
CA GLY A 14 10.40 -41.02 -14.61
C GLY A 14 11.76 -41.05 -13.89
N SER A 15 12.10 -42.19 -13.32
CA SER A 15 13.41 -42.52 -12.75
C SER A 15 14.50 -42.67 -13.83
N THR A 16 15.75 -42.24 -13.58
CA THR A 16 16.96 -43.11 -13.50
C THR A 16 18.29 -42.34 -13.43
N ASN A 17 19.11 -42.77 -12.45
CA ASN A 17 20.56 -43.01 -12.44
C ASN A 17 21.61 -42.03 -13.00
N SER A 18 22.49 -41.64 -12.06
CA SER A 18 23.96 -41.63 -12.10
C SER A 18 24.69 -41.08 -13.33
N ASN A 19 25.52 -40.05 -13.11
CA ASN A 19 26.97 -40.18 -13.25
C ASN A 19 27.71 -38.97 -12.71
N LEU A 20 28.74 -39.25 -11.89
CA LEU A 20 29.85 -38.35 -11.62
C LEU A 20 30.53 -37.98 -12.94
N ASN A 21 30.80 -36.69 -13.14
CA ASN A 21 32.00 -36.26 -13.84
C ASN A 21 32.43 -34.88 -13.35
N ASN A 22 33.64 -34.86 -12.79
CA ASN A 22 34.47 -33.67 -12.60
C ASN A 22 34.74 -33.03 -13.96
N THR A 23 34.34 -31.78 -14.12
CA THR A 23 34.99 -30.86 -15.06
C THR A 23 35.03 -29.48 -14.44
N SER A 24 36.22 -29.11 -14.01
CA SER A 24 36.69 -27.74 -13.81
C SER A 24 36.38 -26.91 -15.06
N SER A 25 35.35 -26.07 -14.98
CA SER A 25 35.07 -25.04 -15.99
C SER A 25 35.36 -23.66 -15.42
N ASN A 26 36.42 -23.05 -15.95
CA ASN A 26 36.76 -21.65 -15.77
C ASN A 26 35.53 -20.76 -15.93
N ARG A 27 35.13 -20.07 -14.84
CA ARG A 27 34.24 -18.90 -14.90
C ARG A 27 34.99 -17.80 -15.66
N THR A 28 34.79 -17.74 -16.97
CA THR A 28 34.98 -16.50 -17.73
C THR A 28 33.73 -15.66 -17.47
N THR A 29 33.80 -14.79 -16.47
CA THR A 29 32.81 -13.72 -16.28
C THR A 29 32.84 -12.85 -17.53
N LYS A 30 31.82 -12.95 -18.37
CA LYS A 30 31.53 -11.93 -19.39
C LYS A 30 31.26 -10.64 -18.63
N PHE A 31 32.21 -9.71 -18.66
CA PHE A 31 32.00 -8.37 -18.14
C PHE A 31 31.08 -7.64 -19.12
N GLU A 32 30.04 -7.00 -18.57
CA GLU A 32 29.18 -6.11 -19.33
C GLU A 32 29.98 -4.85 -19.68
N ASP A 33 29.93 -4.44 -20.95
CA ASP A 33 30.65 -3.28 -21.47
C ASP A 33 30.31 -2.00 -20.67
N ASP A 34 31.29 -1.10 -20.55
CA ASP A 34 31.12 0.24 -19.97
C ASP A 34 29.96 0.99 -20.66
N ILE A 35 29.10 1.64 -19.85
CA ILE A 35 28.01 2.47 -20.38
C ILE A 35 28.43 3.93 -20.27
N LEU A 36 28.64 4.57 -21.43
CA LEU A 36 29.01 5.98 -21.54
C LEU A 36 27.78 6.85 -21.80
N LEU A 37 27.51 7.79 -20.90
CA LEU A 37 26.50 8.84 -21.04
C LEU A 37 27.13 10.17 -20.64
N GLU A 38 27.87 10.79 -21.57
CA GLU A 38 28.70 11.97 -21.29
C GLU A 38 27.95 13.05 -20.47
N PRO A 39 28.59 13.61 -19.41
CA PRO A 39 29.99 13.39 -18.97
C PRO A 39 30.17 12.21 -18.00
N TYR A 40 29.18 11.33 -17.87
CA TYR A 40 29.16 10.24 -16.90
C TYR A 40 29.50 8.89 -17.52
N ILE A 41 30.18 8.06 -16.75
CA ILE A 41 30.56 6.70 -17.15
C ILE A 41 30.10 5.75 -16.05
N LEU A 42 29.51 4.63 -16.44
CA LEU A 42 29.19 3.51 -15.57
C LEU A 42 30.12 2.36 -15.91
N ARG A 43 30.95 1.96 -14.95
CA ARG A 43 31.86 0.82 -15.10
C ARG A 43 31.45 -0.33 -14.19
N LYS A 44 31.53 -1.55 -14.72
CA LYS A 44 31.16 -2.80 -14.03
C LYS A 44 32.33 -3.78 -13.88
N GLU A 45 33.55 -3.34 -14.16
CA GLU A 45 34.75 -4.14 -13.97
C GLU A 45 35.13 -4.22 -12.48
N ILE A 46 35.69 -5.36 -12.04
CA ILE A 46 36.05 -5.57 -10.62
C ILE A 46 37.05 -4.51 -10.12
N SER A 47 37.99 -4.11 -10.96
CA SER A 47 39.00 -3.09 -10.64
C SER A 47 38.44 -1.66 -10.62
N GLU A 48 37.38 -1.41 -11.39
CA GLU A 48 36.83 -0.07 -11.61
C GLU A 48 35.30 -0.16 -11.64
N PHE A 49 34.68 -0.27 -10.46
CA PHE A 49 33.23 -0.43 -10.35
C PHE A 49 32.56 0.80 -9.78
N GLY A 50 31.49 1.25 -10.41
CA GLY A 50 30.67 2.37 -9.94
C GLY A 50 30.51 3.48 -10.97
N TYR A 51 30.17 4.66 -10.49
CA TYR A 51 30.02 5.85 -11.32
C TYR A 51 31.33 6.63 -11.42
N PHE A 52 31.62 7.17 -12.59
CA PHE A 52 32.73 8.05 -12.86
C PHE A 52 32.24 9.33 -13.56
N TYR A 53 32.95 10.43 -13.34
CA TYR A 53 32.71 11.71 -13.99
C TYR A 53 33.96 12.16 -14.74
N ASN A 54 33.81 12.41 -16.04
CA ASN A 54 34.88 12.98 -16.86
C ASN A 54 34.74 14.50 -16.90
N ASN A 55 35.75 15.22 -16.39
CA ASN A 55 35.78 16.69 -16.40
C ASN A 55 36.45 17.29 -17.66
N GLY A 56 36.80 16.46 -18.64
CA GLY A 56 37.53 16.81 -19.86
C GLY A 56 39.06 16.71 -19.72
N ARG A 57 39.58 16.43 -18.53
CA ARG A 57 41.02 16.22 -18.27
C ARG A 57 41.31 14.86 -17.65
N GLU A 58 40.48 14.47 -16.69
CA GLU A 58 40.60 13.23 -15.95
C GLU A 58 39.23 12.65 -15.62
N GLU A 59 39.22 11.35 -15.36
CA GLU A 59 38.06 10.64 -14.84
C GLU A 59 38.15 10.59 -13.32
N ILE A 60 37.09 11.04 -12.66
CA ILE A 60 36.99 11.06 -11.21
C ILE A 60 35.98 10.01 -10.80
N GLN A 61 36.42 9.01 -10.03
CA GLN A 61 35.51 8.04 -9.43
C GLN A 61 34.56 8.74 -8.45
N LEU A 62 33.26 8.46 -8.58
CA LEU A 62 32.23 9.00 -7.71
C LEU A 62 31.80 7.99 -6.64
N THR A 63 31.79 6.69 -6.96
CA THR A 63 31.37 5.60 -6.06
C THR A 63 32.11 4.30 -6.33
N ASN A 64 32.05 3.37 -5.37
CA ASN A 64 32.43 1.96 -5.53
C ASN A 64 31.21 1.02 -5.69
N PHE A 65 30.04 1.58 -6.01
CA PHE A 65 28.76 0.87 -6.12
C PHE A 65 27.89 1.50 -7.21
N ILE A 66 26.86 0.78 -7.65
CA ILE A 66 25.90 1.24 -8.68
C ILE A 66 24.50 1.25 -8.07
N VAL A 67 23.73 2.31 -8.33
CA VAL A 67 22.30 2.38 -7.98
C VAL A 67 21.47 2.11 -9.23
N LYS A 68 20.68 1.04 -9.20
CA LYS A 68 19.67 0.75 -10.22
C LYS A 68 18.30 1.01 -9.64
N LEU A 69 17.63 2.05 -10.12
CA LEU A 69 16.23 2.35 -9.84
C LEU A 69 15.40 1.63 -10.89
N GLU A 70 14.50 0.79 -10.44
CA GLU A 70 13.68 -0.06 -11.32
C GLU A 70 12.29 0.55 -11.48
N LYS A 71 11.73 1.06 -10.38
CA LYS A 71 10.38 1.62 -10.35
C LYS A 71 10.36 3.00 -9.69
N GLN A 72 9.55 3.89 -10.26
CA GLN A 72 9.24 5.20 -9.75
C GLN A 72 7.74 5.25 -9.47
N VAL A 73 7.37 5.47 -8.22
CA VAL A 73 5.97 5.59 -7.79
C VAL A 73 5.63 7.03 -7.48
N ILE A 74 4.57 7.57 -8.08
CA ILE A 74 3.97 8.84 -7.67
C ILE A 74 2.79 8.54 -6.73
N ALA A 75 2.95 8.85 -5.45
CA ALA A 75 1.92 8.72 -4.43
C ALA A 75 1.47 10.08 -3.93
N GLU A 76 0.28 10.15 -3.32
CA GLU A 76 -0.22 11.39 -2.71
C GLU A 76 -0.07 11.31 -1.19
N VAL A 77 0.75 12.19 -0.60
CA VAL A 77 0.99 12.24 0.84
C VAL A 77 0.63 13.63 1.34
N ASN A 78 -0.34 13.71 2.26
CA ASN A 78 -0.86 14.98 2.79
C ASN A 78 -1.31 15.96 1.68
N ASN A 79 -2.01 15.44 0.66
CA ASN A 79 -2.48 16.18 -0.52
C ASN A 79 -1.35 16.82 -1.34
N LYS A 80 -0.16 16.20 -1.35
CA LYS A 80 0.95 16.58 -2.21
C LYS A 80 1.49 15.35 -2.91
N PRO A 81 1.80 15.43 -4.22
CA PRO A 81 2.47 14.34 -4.89
C PRO A 81 3.87 14.17 -4.29
N GLU A 82 4.17 12.98 -3.80
CA GLU A 82 5.50 12.55 -3.40
C GLU A 82 5.96 11.42 -4.33
N ILE A 83 7.21 11.51 -4.77
CA ILE A 83 7.84 10.52 -5.62
C ILE A 83 8.64 9.57 -4.73
N TYR A 84 8.53 8.27 -4.99
CA TYR A 84 9.31 7.22 -4.37
C TYR A 84 9.98 6.38 -5.44
N PHE A 85 11.16 5.88 -5.14
CA PHE A 85 11.91 4.97 -6.01
C PHE A 85 12.17 3.66 -5.27
N SER A 86 12.07 2.55 -5.99
CA SER A 86 12.57 1.24 -5.57
C SER A 86 13.55 0.68 -6.59
N GLY A 87 14.36 -0.28 -6.14
CA GLY A 87 15.41 -0.90 -6.95
C GLY A 87 16.48 -1.50 -6.07
N LYS A 88 17.76 -1.33 -6.43
CA LYS A 88 18.88 -1.94 -5.71
C LYS A 88 20.18 -1.14 -5.80
N VAL A 89 21.03 -1.37 -4.83
CA VAL A 89 22.46 -1.02 -4.85
C VAL A 89 23.24 -2.28 -5.18
N GLU A 90 24.07 -2.23 -6.22
CA GLU A 90 24.94 -3.34 -6.65
C GLU A 90 26.41 -3.05 -6.31
N PHE A 91 27.18 -4.10 -6.01
CA PHE A 91 28.61 -4.08 -5.72
C PHE A 91 29.41 -5.01 -6.66
N THR A 92 30.74 -4.89 -6.66
CA THR A 92 31.70 -5.62 -7.50
C THR A 92 31.55 -7.14 -7.51
N GLU A 93 31.11 -7.73 -6.40
CA GLU A 93 31.01 -9.19 -6.23
C GLU A 93 29.61 -9.75 -6.60
N GLY A 94 28.75 -8.91 -7.19
CA GLY A 94 27.35 -9.26 -7.45
C GLY A 94 26.48 -9.20 -6.20
N GLU A 95 27.01 -8.77 -5.06
CA GLU A 95 26.21 -8.45 -3.88
C GLU A 95 25.25 -7.30 -4.21
N THR A 96 24.00 -7.44 -3.77
CA THR A 96 22.98 -6.41 -3.93
C THR A 96 22.26 -6.10 -2.63
N VAL A 97 21.95 -4.82 -2.40
CA VAL A 97 21.10 -4.37 -1.28
C VAL A 97 19.84 -3.72 -1.84
N GLU A 98 18.67 -4.18 -1.40
CA GLU A 98 17.37 -3.73 -1.89
C GLU A 98 17.06 -2.29 -1.44
N ILE A 99 16.66 -1.44 -2.39
CA ILE A 99 16.06 -0.12 -2.14
C ILE A 99 14.55 -0.31 -2.16
N ARG A 100 13.93 -0.41 -0.99
CA ARG A 100 12.46 -0.51 -0.88
C ARG A 100 11.75 0.82 -1.09
N LYS A 101 12.33 1.92 -0.56
CA LYS A 101 11.67 3.23 -0.54
C LYS A 101 12.66 4.39 -0.42
N LEU A 102 13.17 4.87 -1.55
CA LEU A 102 13.95 6.12 -1.64
C LEU A 102 13.02 7.28 -2.01
N ARG A 103 12.95 8.34 -1.19
CA ARG A 103 12.10 9.50 -1.53
C ARG A 103 12.78 10.34 -2.63
N GLY A 104 12.00 10.87 -3.56
CA GLY A 104 12.52 11.73 -4.62
C GLY A 104 13.22 13.00 -4.11
N LYS A 105 12.79 13.53 -2.96
CA LYS A 105 13.50 14.63 -2.29
C LYS A 105 14.88 14.22 -1.76
N ASP A 106 15.00 12.99 -1.26
CA ASP A 106 16.27 12.46 -0.76
C ASP A 106 17.21 12.22 -1.96
N LEU A 107 16.70 11.69 -3.08
CA LEU A 107 17.47 11.57 -4.34
C LEU A 107 17.88 12.94 -4.92
N ALA A 108 17.07 13.97 -4.75
CA ALA A 108 17.37 15.31 -5.25
C ALA A 108 18.40 16.07 -4.38
N SER A 109 18.61 15.66 -3.13
CA SER A 109 19.52 16.32 -2.19
C SER A 109 20.76 15.46 -1.95
N PRO A 110 21.97 15.92 -2.34
CA PRO A 110 23.20 15.12 -2.22
C PRO A 110 23.44 14.60 -0.79
N LEU A 111 23.22 15.45 0.22
CA LEU A 111 23.43 15.07 1.61
C LEU A 111 22.40 14.04 2.10
N GLN A 112 21.13 14.18 1.68
CA GLN A 112 20.08 13.24 2.06
C GLN A 112 20.28 11.89 1.36
N LEU A 113 20.68 11.90 0.09
CA LEU A 113 21.01 10.69 -0.66
C LEU A 113 22.17 9.92 -0.01
N ILE A 114 23.27 10.61 0.30
CA ILE A 114 24.42 9.99 0.99
C ILE A 114 23.97 9.40 2.33
N THR A 115 23.22 10.17 3.13
CA THR A 115 22.72 9.70 4.42
C THR A 115 21.84 8.45 4.27
N TYR A 116 20.94 8.45 3.29
CA TYR A 116 20.08 7.31 3.00
C TYR A 116 20.90 6.07 2.61
N LEU A 117 21.83 6.22 1.67
CA LEU A 117 22.66 5.12 1.20
C LEU A 117 23.57 4.57 2.30
N THR A 118 24.19 5.43 3.12
CA THR A 118 25.03 5.01 4.25
C THR A 118 24.22 4.23 5.28
N ASN A 119 22.99 4.66 5.58
CA ASN A 119 22.11 3.91 6.48
C ASN A 119 21.68 2.56 5.88
N LEU A 120 21.48 2.51 4.56
CA LEU A 120 21.05 1.30 3.86
C LEU A 120 22.17 0.26 3.72
N CYS A 121 23.36 0.70 3.33
CA CYS A 121 24.48 -0.18 2.94
C CYS A 121 25.62 -0.24 3.96
N GLY A 122 25.58 0.60 5.00
CA GLY A 122 26.60 0.65 6.04
C GLY A 122 27.96 1.11 5.52
N THR A 123 29.02 0.47 6.01
CA THR A 123 30.42 0.82 5.71
C THR A 123 30.93 0.31 4.35
N LYS A 124 30.10 -0.40 3.57
CA LYS A 124 30.49 -0.97 2.27
C LYS A 124 30.61 0.07 1.15
N ILE A 125 29.94 1.21 1.31
CA ILE A 125 29.89 2.25 0.29
C ILE A 125 30.96 3.32 0.54
N SER A 126 31.47 3.88 -0.55
CA SER A 126 32.44 4.97 -0.57
C SER A 126 32.00 6.03 -1.57
N PHE A 127 32.28 7.29 -1.23
CA PHE A 127 31.93 8.47 -2.02
C PHE A 127 33.17 9.32 -2.30
N PRO A 128 34.15 8.83 -3.09
CA PRO A 128 35.41 9.54 -3.35
C PRO A 128 35.23 10.86 -4.12
N GLY A 129 34.14 11.01 -4.88
CA GLY A 129 33.90 12.17 -5.74
C GLY A 129 32.91 13.20 -5.18
N SER A 130 32.47 14.11 -6.05
CA SER A 130 31.52 15.17 -5.67
C SER A 130 30.10 14.61 -5.46
N PRO A 131 29.44 14.90 -4.31
CA PRO A 131 28.06 14.50 -4.06
C PRO A 131 27.05 14.99 -5.10
N ASN A 132 27.25 16.20 -5.65
CA ASN A 132 26.38 16.74 -6.70
C ASN A 132 26.47 15.91 -7.99
N LYS A 133 27.69 15.51 -8.36
CA LYS A 133 27.94 14.69 -9.54
C LYS A 133 27.41 13.28 -9.39
N LEU A 134 27.43 12.73 -8.17
CA LEU A 134 26.76 11.46 -7.87
C LEU A 134 25.26 11.51 -8.14
N VAL A 135 24.56 12.54 -7.65
CA VAL A 135 23.12 12.71 -7.89
C VAL A 135 22.82 12.79 -9.39
N GLU A 136 23.61 13.57 -10.12
CA GLU A 136 23.47 13.70 -11.58
C GLU A 136 23.75 12.37 -12.32
N ALA A 137 24.76 11.62 -11.91
CA ALA A 137 25.09 10.31 -12.47
C ALA A 137 23.96 9.30 -12.25
N ILE A 138 23.46 9.16 -11.01
CA ILE A 138 22.35 8.25 -10.69
C ILE A 138 21.12 8.60 -11.52
N LYS A 139 20.75 9.89 -11.61
CA LYS A 139 19.61 10.32 -12.45
C LYS A 139 19.83 10.03 -13.93
N THR A 140 21.07 10.14 -14.41
CA THR A 140 21.39 9.93 -15.83
C THR A 140 21.29 8.46 -16.23
N PHE A 141 21.78 7.54 -15.39
CA PHE A 141 21.72 6.10 -15.67
C PHE A 141 20.38 5.44 -15.30
N ASN A 142 19.45 6.19 -14.71
CA ASN A 142 18.12 5.69 -14.32
C ASN A 142 16.97 6.52 -14.95
N ARG A 143 17.19 7.09 -16.15
CA ARG A 143 16.17 7.91 -16.84
C ARG A 143 14.94 7.09 -17.24
N ASP A 144 15.14 5.82 -17.57
CA ASP A 144 14.10 4.91 -18.05
C ASP A 144 13.47 4.10 -16.89
N THR A 145 13.49 4.65 -15.67
CA THR A 145 12.82 4.03 -14.53
C THR A 145 11.32 3.93 -14.81
N GLU A 146 10.73 2.75 -14.63
CA GLU A 146 9.32 2.52 -14.89
C GLU A 146 8.44 3.40 -14.00
N LEU A 147 7.57 4.21 -14.60
CA LEU A 147 6.67 5.08 -13.86
C LEU A 147 5.37 4.35 -13.50
N LEU A 148 5.21 4.05 -12.22
CA LEU A 148 4.01 3.49 -11.64
C LEU A 148 3.18 4.61 -10.98
N ARG A 149 1.90 4.71 -11.34
CA ARG A 149 0.97 5.61 -10.64
C ARG A 149 0.43 4.91 -9.40
N ALA A 150 0.29 5.64 -8.30
CA ALA A 150 -0.40 5.10 -7.14
C ALA A 150 -1.89 4.89 -7.47
N GLU A 151 -2.42 3.77 -6.97
CA GLU A 151 -3.80 3.35 -7.22
C GLU A 151 -4.64 3.49 -5.96
N GLU A 152 -5.95 3.69 -6.13
CA GLU A 152 -6.86 3.63 -4.98
C GLU A 152 -7.06 2.18 -4.55
N PHE A 153 -7.33 1.97 -3.25
CA PHE A 153 -7.78 0.68 -2.76
C PHE A 153 -9.20 0.39 -3.30
N GLY A 154 -9.56 -0.87 -3.50
CA GLY A 154 -10.86 -1.26 -4.04
C GLY A 154 -10.82 -1.54 -5.54
N TYR A 155 -11.96 -1.50 -6.22
CA TYR A 155 -12.00 -1.82 -7.64
C TYR A 155 -11.35 -0.73 -8.51
N ASN A 156 -10.73 -1.14 -9.61
CA ASN A 156 -10.39 -0.23 -10.71
C ASN A 156 -11.68 0.29 -11.40
N GLU A 157 -11.54 1.25 -12.31
CA GLU A 157 -12.70 1.88 -12.97
C GLU A 157 -13.53 0.88 -13.79
N ASP A 158 -12.88 -0.10 -14.41
CA ASP A 158 -13.52 -1.13 -15.24
C ASP A 158 -14.10 -2.29 -14.42
N LEU A 159 -13.95 -2.28 -13.09
CA LEU A 159 -14.37 -3.34 -12.15
C LEU A 159 -13.81 -4.74 -12.47
N THR A 160 -12.68 -4.81 -13.18
CA THR A 160 -12.00 -6.07 -13.54
C THR A 160 -10.98 -6.52 -12.51
N GLU A 161 -10.47 -5.58 -11.73
CA GLU A 161 -9.39 -5.80 -10.77
C GLU A 161 -9.74 -5.16 -9.43
N TYR A 162 -9.52 -5.88 -8.34
CA TYR A 162 -9.62 -5.36 -6.98
C TYR A 162 -8.22 -5.14 -6.41
N ILE A 163 -7.89 -3.87 -6.22
CA ILE A 163 -6.56 -3.39 -5.88
C ILE A 163 -6.47 -3.23 -4.36
N THR A 164 -5.44 -3.83 -3.76
CA THR A 164 -5.17 -3.75 -2.32
C THR A 164 -3.78 -3.17 -2.07
N SER A 165 -3.36 -3.08 -0.80
CA SER A 165 -1.99 -2.65 -0.48
C SER A 165 -0.93 -3.65 -0.89
N ASP A 166 -1.29 -4.94 -0.99
CA ASP A 166 -0.33 -6.04 -1.11
C ASP A 166 -0.58 -6.89 -2.36
N LEU A 167 -1.81 -6.92 -2.86
CA LEU A 167 -2.27 -7.75 -3.97
C LEU A 167 -3.11 -6.96 -4.99
N VAL A 168 -3.05 -7.38 -6.25
CA VAL A 168 -4.08 -7.15 -7.27
C VAL A 168 -4.84 -8.45 -7.46
N ILE A 169 -6.15 -8.39 -7.29
CA ILE A 169 -7.03 -9.54 -7.39
C ILE A 169 -7.82 -9.44 -8.68
N THR A 170 -7.68 -10.42 -9.56
CA THR A 170 -8.47 -10.54 -10.77
C THR A 170 -9.48 -11.67 -10.62
N LYS A 171 -10.30 -11.90 -11.66
CA LYS A 171 -11.18 -13.05 -11.71
C LYS A 171 -10.43 -14.38 -11.63
N ASP A 172 -9.24 -14.44 -12.22
CA ASP A 172 -8.53 -15.70 -12.50
C ASP A 172 -7.26 -15.86 -11.66
N SER A 173 -6.80 -14.81 -10.97
CA SER A 173 -5.52 -14.83 -10.27
C SER A 173 -5.41 -13.83 -9.11
N PHE A 174 -4.46 -14.13 -8.22
CA PHE A 174 -3.96 -13.22 -7.19
C PHE A 174 -2.53 -12.86 -7.55
N ILE A 175 -2.25 -11.57 -7.74
CA ILE A 175 -0.95 -11.08 -8.17
C ILE A 175 -0.38 -10.22 -7.06
N GLU A 176 0.84 -10.50 -6.61
CA GLU A 176 1.53 -9.62 -5.66
C GLU A 176 1.75 -8.25 -6.27
N LYS A 177 1.46 -7.22 -5.50
CA LYS A 177 1.43 -5.84 -5.96
C LYS A 177 2.68 -5.08 -5.52
N GLU A 178 3.23 -4.33 -6.46
CA GLU A 178 4.40 -3.47 -6.22
C GLU A 178 4.05 -1.98 -6.28
N THR A 179 2.85 -1.61 -6.76
CA THR A 179 2.36 -0.24 -6.85
C THR A 179 1.83 0.27 -5.50
N ALA A 180 2.14 1.52 -5.14
CA ALA A 180 1.67 2.09 -3.88
C ALA A 180 0.17 2.41 -3.90
N ILE A 181 -0.47 2.39 -2.74
CA ILE A 181 -1.84 2.88 -2.56
C ILE A 181 -1.83 4.40 -2.36
N LYS A 182 -2.70 5.11 -3.10
CA LYS A 182 -2.82 6.58 -3.13
C LYS A 182 -3.23 7.16 -1.78
N TYR A 183 -4.15 6.51 -1.07
CA TYR A 183 -4.68 6.96 0.22
C TYR A 183 -4.52 5.88 1.27
N ASN A 184 -3.63 6.11 2.25
CA ASN A 184 -3.38 5.19 3.36
C ASN A 184 -3.38 5.94 4.71
N ASP A 185 -4.36 6.83 4.87
CA ASP A 185 -4.49 7.69 6.06
C ASP A 185 -5.15 6.93 7.23
N LEU A 186 -4.64 5.73 7.57
CA LEU A 186 -5.24 4.81 8.56
C LEU A 186 -4.58 4.87 9.95
N GLY A 187 -3.48 5.60 10.07
CA GLY A 187 -2.62 5.60 11.26
C GLY A 187 -1.58 4.47 11.24
N LYS A 188 -0.47 4.63 11.98
CA LYS A 188 0.72 3.75 11.88
C LYS A 188 0.50 2.28 12.23
N ARG A 189 -0.60 1.95 12.92
CA ARG A 189 -0.88 0.59 13.43
C ARG A 189 -1.97 -0.14 12.65
N ASN A 190 -2.59 0.53 11.67
CA ASN A 190 -3.66 -0.03 10.88
C ASN A 190 -3.19 -0.17 9.43
N LYS A 191 -3.56 -1.28 8.78
CA LYS A 191 -3.19 -1.57 7.41
C LYS A 191 -4.39 -2.18 6.69
N LEU A 192 -4.87 -1.50 5.64
CA LEU A 192 -5.75 -2.11 4.64
C LEU A 192 -4.93 -3.03 3.75
N GLY A 193 -5.44 -4.21 3.42
CA GLY A 193 -4.73 -5.15 2.58
C GLY A 193 -5.14 -6.59 2.83
N PHE A 194 -4.65 -7.48 1.98
CA PHE A 194 -4.80 -8.91 2.12
C PHE A 194 -3.43 -9.57 2.01
N SER A 195 -3.29 -10.73 2.63
CA SER A 195 -2.13 -11.58 2.44
C SER A 195 -2.59 -12.91 1.86
N LEU A 196 -1.74 -13.51 1.04
CA LEU A 196 -1.87 -14.93 0.73
C LEU A 196 -1.63 -15.72 2.02
N GLY A 197 -2.40 -16.78 2.21
CA GLY A 197 -2.30 -17.67 3.35
C GLY A 197 -2.37 -19.11 2.89
N SER A 198 -1.94 -20.00 3.76
CA SER A 198 -2.00 -21.45 3.56
C SER A 198 -3.42 -22.00 3.72
N ASP A 199 -3.63 -23.22 3.22
CA ASP A 199 -4.90 -23.93 3.37
C ASP A 199 -5.28 -24.14 4.84
N ASP A 200 -4.29 -24.39 5.69
CA ASP A 200 -4.48 -24.56 7.13
C ASP A 200 -4.99 -23.26 7.77
N GLU A 201 -4.39 -22.12 7.45
CA GLU A 201 -4.85 -20.80 7.93
C GLU A 201 -6.25 -20.48 7.42
N PHE A 202 -6.56 -20.82 6.17
CA PHE A 202 -7.91 -20.65 5.63
C PHE A 202 -8.94 -21.51 6.38
N LEU A 203 -8.62 -22.77 6.66
CA LEU A 203 -9.49 -23.68 7.42
C LEU A 203 -9.69 -23.18 8.85
N GLU A 204 -8.64 -22.69 9.51
CA GLU A 204 -8.71 -22.12 10.85
C GLU A 204 -9.67 -20.91 10.88
N ILE A 205 -9.48 -19.94 9.97
CA ILE A 205 -10.35 -18.75 9.89
C ILE A 205 -11.79 -19.16 9.59
N LYS A 206 -12.00 -20.06 8.63
CA LYS A 206 -13.34 -20.54 8.26
C LYS A 206 -14.04 -21.17 9.46
N ASN A 207 -13.34 -22.02 10.21
CA ASN A 207 -13.90 -22.66 11.39
C ASN A 207 -14.17 -21.64 12.49
N GLY A 208 -13.27 -20.70 12.75
CA GLY A 208 -13.51 -19.61 13.71
C GLY A 208 -14.72 -18.74 13.34
N ILE A 209 -14.95 -18.48 12.05
CA ILE A 209 -16.18 -17.78 11.61
C ILE A 209 -17.43 -18.62 11.95
N ILE A 210 -17.41 -19.92 11.67
CA ILE A 210 -18.59 -20.79 11.84
C ILE A 210 -18.86 -21.10 13.32
N GLU A 211 -17.82 -21.41 14.08
CA GLU A 211 -17.89 -21.95 15.43
C GLU A 211 -17.89 -20.84 16.50
N ASP A 212 -17.21 -19.72 16.25
CA ASP A 212 -17.09 -18.63 17.22
C ASP A 212 -17.92 -17.40 16.82
N PHE A 213 -17.73 -16.89 15.60
CA PHE A 213 -18.32 -15.62 15.20
C PHE A 213 -19.82 -15.69 14.95
N LEU A 214 -20.28 -16.62 14.10
CA LEU A 214 -21.70 -16.78 13.76
C LEU A 214 -22.62 -16.99 14.98
N PRO A 215 -22.27 -17.82 15.99
CA PRO A 215 -23.09 -18.01 17.18
C PRO A 215 -22.88 -16.96 18.28
N TRP A 216 -21.98 -15.98 18.09
CA TRP A 216 -21.64 -14.99 19.13
C TRP A 216 -22.86 -14.21 19.63
N ASP A 217 -23.73 -13.79 18.73
CA ASP A 217 -25.00 -13.12 19.06
C ASP A 217 -26.15 -13.77 18.28
N SER A 218 -27.36 -13.21 18.38
CA SER A 218 -28.51 -13.70 17.64
C SER A 218 -28.20 -13.77 16.15
N THR A 219 -28.58 -14.88 15.53
CA THR A 219 -28.32 -15.17 14.12
C THR A 219 -28.70 -14.01 13.21
N GLN A 220 -29.83 -13.35 13.49
CA GLN A 220 -30.30 -12.20 12.74
C GLN A 220 -29.33 -11.01 12.80
N ARG A 221 -28.77 -10.69 13.97
CA ARG A 221 -27.82 -9.59 14.15
C ARG A 221 -26.48 -9.91 13.51
N THR A 222 -25.91 -11.08 13.80
CA THR A 222 -24.60 -11.48 13.29
C THR A 222 -24.59 -11.61 11.77
N ILE A 223 -25.58 -12.29 11.19
CA ILE A 223 -25.67 -12.44 9.72
C ILE A 223 -25.88 -11.08 9.05
N SER A 224 -26.69 -10.19 9.61
CA SER A 224 -26.89 -8.84 9.04
C SER A 224 -25.58 -8.04 9.03
N ALA A 225 -24.83 -8.06 10.13
CA ALA A 225 -23.56 -7.34 10.23
C ALA A 225 -22.48 -7.94 9.33
N LEU A 226 -22.41 -9.27 9.24
CA LEU A 226 -21.50 -9.97 8.32
C LEU A 226 -21.85 -9.68 6.86
N SER A 227 -23.12 -9.74 6.49
CA SER A 227 -23.59 -9.45 5.13
C SER A 227 -23.24 -8.02 4.71
N PHE A 228 -23.45 -7.06 5.63
CA PHE A 228 -23.08 -5.66 5.38
C PHE A 228 -21.58 -5.47 5.19
N THR A 229 -20.76 -6.30 5.84
CA THR A 229 -19.29 -6.27 5.71
C THR A 229 -18.82 -6.74 4.33
N PHE A 230 -19.56 -7.62 3.64
CA PHE A 230 -19.25 -8.06 2.27
C PHE A 230 -19.91 -7.23 1.17
N LEU A 231 -20.89 -6.40 1.53
CA LEU A 231 -21.53 -5.47 0.59
C LEU A 231 -20.55 -4.58 -0.20
N PRO A 232 -19.42 -4.09 0.34
CA PRO A 232 -18.47 -3.25 -0.40
C PRO A 232 -17.90 -3.91 -1.65
N ILE A 233 -17.70 -5.22 -1.62
CA ILE A 233 -17.16 -5.99 -2.75
C ILE A 233 -18.24 -6.23 -3.80
N ILE A 234 -19.51 -6.35 -3.36
CA ILE A 234 -20.63 -6.68 -4.23
C ILE A 234 -21.24 -5.42 -4.87
N PHE A 235 -21.32 -4.33 -4.11
CA PHE A 235 -22.09 -3.14 -4.47
C PHE A 235 -21.66 -2.49 -5.79
N PRO A 236 -20.36 -2.38 -6.14
CA PRO A 236 -19.94 -1.81 -7.43
C PRO A 236 -20.50 -2.56 -8.64
N HIS A 237 -20.85 -3.84 -8.49
CA HIS A 237 -21.38 -4.70 -9.55
C HIS A 237 -22.91 -4.71 -9.64
N LEU A 238 -23.61 -4.02 -8.74
CA LEU A 238 -25.07 -4.04 -8.73
C LEU A 238 -25.63 -3.02 -9.73
N GLU A 239 -26.33 -3.50 -10.75
CA GLU A 239 -27.04 -2.66 -11.72
C GLU A 239 -28.26 -1.97 -11.07
N ASN A 240 -28.56 -0.73 -11.50
CA ASN A 240 -29.78 0.01 -11.13
C ASN A 240 -29.96 0.28 -9.63
N VAL A 241 -28.90 0.19 -8.82
CA VAL A 241 -28.96 0.62 -7.43
C VAL A 241 -29.01 2.14 -7.41
N ASN A 242 -29.99 2.69 -6.71
CA ASN A 242 -30.01 4.10 -6.36
C ASN A 242 -28.64 4.44 -5.75
N GLU A 243 -27.87 5.34 -6.36
CA GLU A 243 -26.43 5.58 -6.11
C GLU A 243 -26.08 5.92 -4.65
N LYS A 244 -27.10 6.07 -3.80
CA LYS A 244 -26.96 6.39 -2.40
C LYS A 244 -26.48 5.21 -1.57
N LYS A 245 -25.32 5.37 -0.93
CA LYS A 245 -24.78 4.37 0.00
C LYS A 245 -25.59 4.35 1.29
N THR A 246 -25.94 3.16 1.74
CA THR A 246 -26.52 2.94 3.08
C THR A 246 -25.42 2.78 4.12
N TYR A 247 -25.69 3.12 5.38
CA TYR A 247 -24.81 2.81 6.51
C TYR A 247 -25.51 1.82 7.46
N LEU A 248 -24.71 1.02 8.17
CA LEU A 248 -25.19 0.17 9.25
C LEU A 248 -24.92 0.84 10.59
N MET A 249 -25.88 0.82 11.50
CA MET A 249 -25.68 1.28 12.88
C MET A 249 -25.99 0.15 13.85
N LEU A 250 -24.95 -0.31 14.55
CA LEU A 250 -25.07 -1.25 15.67
C LEU A 250 -25.39 -0.45 16.92
N LYS A 251 -26.63 -0.50 17.38
CA LYS A 251 -27.12 0.27 18.53
C LYS A 251 -27.45 -0.64 19.71
N GLY A 252 -27.08 -0.21 20.92
CA GLY A 252 -27.44 -0.92 22.16
C GLY A 252 -26.66 -0.41 23.39
N PRO A 253 -26.94 -0.95 24.59
CA PRO A 253 -26.33 -0.48 25.83
C PRO A 253 -24.82 -0.73 25.88
N SER A 254 -24.10 0.00 26.73
CA SER A 254 -22.67 -0.23 26.93
C SER A 254 -22.40 -1.68 27.40
N GLY A 255 -21.27 -2.26 26.97
CA GLY A 255 -20.90 -3.63 27.34
C GLY A 255 -21.54 -4.77 26.53
N CYS A 256 -22.38 -4.49 25.53
CA CYS A 256 -23.01 -5.54 24.70
C CYS A 256 -22.20 -5.95 23.45
N GLY A 257 -20.88 -5.70 23.43
CA GLY A 257 -19.99 -6.22 22.37
C GLY A 257 -19.98 -5.48 21.02
N LYS A 258 -20.68 -4.34 20.87
CA LYS A 258 -20.77 -3.61 19.58
C LYS A 258 -19.43 -3.18 18.99
N SER A 259 -18.56 -2.60 19.82
CA SER A 259 -17.22 -2.16 19.40
C SER A 259 -16.37 -3.36 18.98
N LEU A 260 -16.40 -4.44 19.75
CA LEU A 260 -15.69 -5.68 19.42
C LEU A 260 -16.20 -6.29 18.12
N MET A 261 -17.52 -6.25 17.88
CA MET A 261 -18.12 -6.70 16.62
C MET A 261 -17.58 -5.87 15.45
N CYS A 262 -17.59 -4.54 15.56
CA CYS A 262 -16.99 -3.66 14.55
C CYS A 262 -15.50 -3.95 14.32
N GLU A 263 -14.73 -4.22 15.39
CA GLU A 263 -13.31 -4.57 15.29
C GLU A 263 -13.10 -5.85 14.47
N VAL A 264 -13.87 -6.91 14.77
CA VAL A 264 -13.81 -8.18 14.04
C VAL A 264 -14.19 -8.00 12.57
N LEU A 265 -15.28 -7.27 12.30
CA LEU A 265 -15.71 -6.99 10.93
C LEU A 265 -14.69 -6.18 10.13
N GLN A 266 -13.99 -5.24 10.78
CA GLN A 266 -12.93 -4.45 10.15
C GLN A 266 -11.75 -5.33 9.69
N GLN A 267 -11.42 -6.40 10.45
CA GLN A 267 -10.31 -7.31 10.12
C GLN A 267 -10.49 -8.06 8.80
N PHE A 268 -11.72 -8.14 8.27
CA PHE A 268 -11.94 -8.77 6.96
C PHE A 268 -11.12 -8.07 5.86
N TYR A 269 -10.83 -6.78 6.03
CA TYR A 269 -10.15 -5.91 5.05
C TYR A 269 -8.69 -5.57 5.38
N GLY A 270 -8.11 -6.16 6.42
CA GLY A 270 -6.70 -5.93 6.77
C GLY A 270 -6.41 -6.12 8.26
N ASP A 271 -5.28 -5.60 8.72
CA ASP A 271 -4.87 -5.66 10.12
C ASP A 271 -5.14 -4.32 10.81
N PHE A 272 -6.09 -4.31 11.75
CA PHE A 272 -6.49 -3.12 12.48
C PHE A 272 -6.31 -3.30 13.99
N LYS A 273 -5.62 -2.37 14.64
CA LYS A 273 -5.44 -2.38 16.11
C LYS A 273 -6.38 -1.42 16.83
N SER A 274 -7.07 -0.54 16.10
CA SER A 274 -8.04 0.39 16.68
C SER A 274 -8.97 0.94 15.59
N LEU A 275 -10.23 1.14 15.96
CA LEU A 275 -11.23 1.82 15.13
C LEU A 275 -11.07 3.34 15.19
N ILE A 276 -11.64 4.03 14.20
CA ILE A 276 -11.75 5.50 14.24
C ILE A 276 -12.86 5.86 15.23
N PRO A 277 -12.60 6.67 16.28
CA PRO A 277 -13.65 7.04 17.22
C PRO A 277 -14.52 8.15 16.63
N TRP A 278 -15.82 8.10 16.90
CA TRP A 278 -16.80 9.05 16.39
C TRP A 278 -16.58 10.48 16.92
N ASN A 279 -15.93 10.62 18.08
CA ASN A 279 -15.56 11.92 18.63
C ASN A 279 -14.43 12.64 17.84
N SER A 280 -13.89 12.00 16.80
CA SER A 280 -12.96 12.63 15.85
C SER A 280 -13.63 13.76 15.07
N THR A 281 -12.82 14.66 14.49
CA THR A 281 -13.36 15.71 13.63
C THR A 281 -13.99 15.10 12.36
N SER A 282 -15.05 15.72 11.82
CA SER A 282 -15.67 15.26 10.56
C SER A 282 -14.66 15.16 9.42
N THR A 283 -13.68 16.07 9.38
CA THR A 283 -12.57 16.02 8.42
C THR A 283 -11.75 14.75 8.60
N SER A 284 -11.35 14.41 9.83
CA SER A 284 -10.59 13.19 10.12
C SER A 284 -11.35 11.92 9.72
N ILE A 285 -12.66 11.86 10.02
CA ILE A 285 -13.51 10.72 9.63
C ILE A 285 -13.61 10.61 8.11
N ASN A 286 -13.82 11.73 7.40
CA ASN A 286 -13.86 11.75 5.95
C ASN A 286 -12.53 11.32 5.31
N VAL A 287 -11.40 11.82 5.82
CA VAL A 287 -10.07 11.45 5.31
C VAL A 287 -9.78 9.97 5.53
N ALA A 288 -10.06 9.45 6.73
CA ALA A 288 -9.90 8.03 7.01
C ALA A 288 -10.80 7.22 6.08
N GLY A 289 -12.11 7.49 6.07
CA GLY A 289 -13.11 6.78 5.27
C GLY A 289 -12.90 6.87 3.76
N HIS A 290 -12.18 7.88 3.27
CA HIS A 290 -11.78 7.98 1.86
C HIS A 290 -10.78 6.89 1.45
N SER A 291 -9.93 6.46 2.39
CA SER A 291 -8.94 5.40 2.15
C SER A 291 -9.58 4.01 2.02
N PHE A 292 -10.83 3.84 2.47
CA PHE A 292 -11.56 2.57 2.50
C PHE A 292 -12.44 2.34 1.27
N LYS A 293 -12.09 2.86 0.08
CA LYS A 293 -12.89 2.61 -1.13
C LYS A 293 -13.17 1.11 -1.32
N ASP A 294 -14.43 0.77 -1.56
CA ASP A 294 -14.94 -0.61 -1.72
C ASP A 294 -14.55 -1.59 -0.59
N SER A 295 -14.33 -1.08 0.62
CA SER A 295 -14.16 -1.88 1.85
C SER A 295 -15.06 -1.41 2.97
N ALA A 296 -15.14 -2.21 4.03
CA ALA A 296 -15.86 -1.86 5.24
C ALA A 296 -15.09 -0.77 6.01
N PHE A 297 -15.80 0.26 6.47
CA PHE A 297 -15.26 1.37 7.27
C PHE A 297 -16.04 1.50 8.58
N MET A 298 -15.39 1.11 9.68
CA MET A 298 -15.99 1.04 11.01
C MET A 298 -15.63 2.28 11.84
N VAL A 299 -16.64 2.95 12.38
CA VAL A 299 -16.49 4.09 13.30
C VAL A 299 -17.15 3.76 14.63
N ASP A 300 -16.41 3.96 15.72
CA ASP A 300 -16.78 3.47 17.04
C ASP A 300 -17.26 4.58 17.99
N ASP A 301 -18.02 4.20 19.01
CA ASP A 301 -18.38 5.02 20.16
C ASP A 301 -19.26 6.25 19.85
N PHE A 302 -20.27 6.08 18.99
CA PHE A 302 -21.29 7.12 18.81
C PHE A 302 -22.14 7.27 20.08
N LYS A 303 -22.10 8.45 20.70
CA LYS A 303 -22.90 8.78 21.89
C LYS A 303 -23.71 10.04 21.66
N SER A 304 -25.04 9.93 21.63
CA SER A 304 -25.94 11.08 21.47
C SER A 304 -25.69 12.18 22.50
N GLN A 305 -25.43 11.77 23.74
CA GLN A 305 -25.17 12.63 24.87
C GLN A 305 -23.87 13.45 24.72
N SER A 306 -22.94 13.03 23.86
CA SER A 306 -21.72 13.80 23.57
C SER A 306 -21.98 15.01 22.65
N PHE A 307 -23.16 15.08 22.03
CA PHE A 307 -23.58 16.19 21.19
C PHE A 307 -24.35 17.23 22.00
N ASN A 308 -23.65 17.91 22.91
CA ASN A 308 -24.17 19.06 23.64
C ASN A 308 -24.36 20.27 22.69
N GLY A 309 -25.47 20.30 21.96
CA GLY A 309 -25.92 21.45 21.18
C GLY A 309 -26.37 21.13 19.74
N PRO A 310 -27.30 21.92 19.17
CA PRO A 310 -27.88 21.68 17.83
C PRO A 310 -26.85 21.67 16.71
N ASN A 311 -25.74 22.40 16.87
CA ASN A 311 -24.67 22.46 15.89
C ASN A 311 -24.00 21.09 15.64
N LYS A 312 -23.75 20.32 16.71
CA LYS A 312 -23.10 19.01 16.58
C LYS A 312 -24.01 17.94 15.97
N VAL A 313 -25.31 17.99 16.27
CA VAL A 313 -26.30 17.12 15.64
C VAL A 313 -26.37 17.41 14.14
N ASN A 314 -26.37 18.69 13.75
CA ASN A 314 -26.34 19.09 12.35
C ASN A 314 -25.05 18.64 11.64
N GLU A 315 -23.89 18.67 12.32
CA GLU A 315 -22.62 18.15 11.78
C GLU A 315 -22.69 16.65 11.48
N VAL A 316 -23.20 15.86 12.42
CA VAL A 316 -23.42 14.41 12.25
C VAL A 316 -24.38 14.15 11.09
N MET A 317 -25.53 14.80 11.08
CA MET A 317 -26.52 14.64 10.00
C MET A 317 -25.93 15.03 8.64
N THR A 318 -25.16 16.12 8.59
CA THR A 318 -24.49 16.51 7.34
C THR A 318 -23.49 15.45 6.90
N LEU A 319 -22.70 14.88 7.83
CA LEU A 319 -21.73 13.83 7.49
C LEU A 319 -22.44 12.59 6.92
N LEU A 320 -23.54 12.16 7.53
CA LEU A 320 -24.31 11.00 7.07
C LEU A 320 -25.01 11.27 5.72
N GLN A 321 -25.54 12.47 5.51
CA GLN A 321 -26.11 12.89 4.22
C GLN A 321 -25.04 12.91 3.13
N ASN A 322 -23.89 13.52 3.41
CA ASN A 322 -22.75 13.56 2.51
C ASN A 322 -22.23 12.16 2.16
N TYR A 323 -22.18 11.25 3.14
CA TYR A 323 -21.84 9.85 2.90
C TYR A 323 -22.83 9.19 1.96
N ALA A 324 -24.14 9.33 2.23
CA ALA A 324 -25.17 8.75 1.39
C ALA A 324 -25.12 9.31 -0.03
N ASP A 325 -24.96 10.62 -0.17
CA ASP A 325 -24.91 11.32 -1.47
C ASP A 325 -23.54 11.25 -2.15
N GLN A 326 -22.53 10.61 -1.52
CA GLN A 326 -21.14 10.53 -1.99
C GLN A 326 -20.53 11.90 -2.32
N THR A 327 -20.81 12.91 -1.50
CA THR A 327 -20.39 14.31 -1.70
C THR A 327 -19.57 14.82 -0.53
N SER A 328 -18.81 15.93 -0.71
CA SER A 328 -18.10 16.59 0.38
C SER A 328 -18.46 18.08 0.49
N LYS A 329 -18.19 18.69 1.66
CA LYS A 329 -18.35 20.15 1.85
C LYS A 329 -17.20 20.87 1.15
N GLN A 330 -17.48 21.54 0.03
CA GLN A 330 -16.54 22.49 -0.58
C GLN A 330 -16.23 23.63 0.39
N ARG A 331 -14.96 23.76 0.76
CA ARG A 331 -14.44 24.99 1.33
C ARG A 331 -13.22 25.42 0.52
N SER A 332 -13.39 26.50 -0.24
CA SER A 332 -12.28 27.25 -0.81
C SER A 332 -11.38 27.75 0.32
N ASN A 333 -10.07 27.48 0.24
CA ASN A 333 -9.10 28.09 1.14
C ASN A 333 -8.78 29.53 0.66
N ILE A 334 -8.15 30.35 1.53
CA ILE A 334 -7.62 31.69 1.20
C ILE A 334 -6.71 31.66 -0.04
N SER A 335 -6.14 30.49 -0.37
CA SER A 335 -5.24 30.25 -1.48
C SER A 335 -5.92 29.99 -2.84
N LEU A 336 -7.27 30.03 -2.93
CA LEU A 336 -8.07 29.76 -4.14
C LEU A 336 -7.77 28.42 -4.87
N THR A 337 -7.02 27.52 -4.25
CA THR A 337 -6.78 26.16 -4.75
C THR A 337 -7.92 25.26 -4.31
N ILE A 338 -8.57 24.62 -5.28
CA ILE A 338 -9.57 23.58 -5.06
C ILE A 338 -8.84 22.42 -4.37
N ARG A 339 -9.24 22.06 -3.15
CA ARG A 339 -8.75 20.85 -2.49
C ARG A 339 -9.48 19.66 -3.08
N ASP A 340 -8.77 18.56 -3.32
CA ASP A 340 -9.40 17.28 -3.59
C ASP A 340 -10.37 16.95 -2.46
N GLU A 341 -11.62 16.74 -2.86
CA GLU A 341 -12.75 16.48 -1.98
C GLU A 341 -12.63 15.08 -1.39
N LYS A 342 -12.25 15.00 -0.11
CA LYS A 342 -12.30 13.73 0.64
C LYS A 342 -13.67 13.55 1.27
N TYR A 343 -14.43 12.60 0.74
CA TYR A 343 -15.64 12.03 1.34
C TYR A 343 -15.40 10.54 1.67
N ILE A 344 -16.26 9.95 2.51
CA ILE A 344 -16.17 8.54 2.90
C ILE A 344 -16.49 7.66 1.68
N LYS A 345 -15.51 6.91 1.18
CA LYS A 345 -15.68 5.96 0.08
C LYS A 345 -16.01 4.54 0.56
N GLY A 346 -15.59 4.16 1.76
CA GLY A 346 -15.92 2.85 2.35
C GLY A 346 -17.35 2.74 2.87
N PHE A 347 -17.83 1.50 3.05
CA PHE A 347 -19.16 1.26 3.62
C PHE A 347 -19.16 1.51 5.11
N LEU A 348 -19.90 2.54 5.50
CA LEU A 348 -19.91 3.03 6.87
C LEU A 348 -20.71 2.10 7.78
N THR A 349 -20.05 1.63 8.84
CA THR A 349 -20.70 0.98 9.97
C THR A 349 -20.37 1.73 11.25
N ILE A 350 -21.37 1.94 12.09
CA ILE A 350 -21.28 2.78 13.29
C ILE A 350 -21.64 1.95 14.50
N SER A 351 -20.80 1.93 15.53
CA SER A 351 -21.21 1.47 16.86
C SER A 351 -21.79 2.65 17.64
N ALA A 352 -22.95 2.46 18.27
CA ALA A 352 -23.70 3.52 18.94
C ALA A 352 -24.28 3.07 20.28
N GLU A 353 -24.15 3.90 21.30
CA GLU A 353 -24.88 3.71 22.57
C GLU A 353 -26.36 4.06 22.41
N ASP A 354 -27.20 3.48 23.28
CA ASP A 354 -28.62 3.80 23.30
C ASP A 354 -28.86 5.28 23.60
N LEU A 355 -29.80 5.86 22.85
CA LEU A 355 -30.14 7.28 22.83
C LEU A 355 -30.77 7.73 24.14
#